data_AF-A0A6A6DKE5-F1
#
_entry.id   AF-A0A6A6DKE5-F1
#
_cell.length_a   1.000
_cell.length_b   1.000
_cell.length_c   1.000
_cell.angle_alpha   90.00
_cell.angle_beta   90.00
_cell.angle_gamma   90.00
#
_symmetry.space_group_name_H-M   'P 1'
#
loop_
_entity.id
_entity.type
_entity.pdbx_description
1 polymer ?
#
loop_
_entity_poly.entity_id
_entity_poly.type
_entity_poly.pdbx_seq_one_letter_code
_entity_poly.pdbx_strand_id
1 'polypeptide(L)'
;MIWSTVAVSLVKAGFPKHSAYNLFLVNEAEAGTTYASTSSNFTLSPKDHILVLDLGGGTANAGSYEIDDDGKLRRELDGLEGNDAGSSQINELFGKWLWNRLETERHLINDVEHRTLEGIYAHIMYRFDSGWKKGVDISNEMTCVWAIPIPGLKRNERKSFTPGRLCIRRDDLVPIFNPVVDRIVVLGHRQIAAADQKKEQITKAISVGGFSNSIEVCRRLKLLFEQLNGKRRRKIIFTRSREGYSNGTANVSGALICGQNKSRDLMRIGRTSYGLLFDMPVERNDRKADEELKYRLKFLAKRDVIDSQLYIEDMIQNVIYKGTEYLPNVPFRYEIIHNILRHSEWKAPDVIVAKDSEASAKIYPLTHEENSDCEVVDEFDIDLSYLKDQCKLTRAPKSGSMFYEVKILVKVS
;
A
#
# COMPACT_ATOMS: atom_id res chain seq x y z
N MET A 1 -0.36 -7.31 10.44
CA MET A 1 -1.83 -7.33 10.20
C MET A 1 -2.23 -7.09 8.73
N ILE A 2 -1.32 -6.71 7.82
CA ILE A 2 -1.45 -6.96 6.35
C ILE A 2 -1.36 -8.48 6.01
N TRP A 3 -1.13 -9.30 7.04
CA TRP A 3 -0.78 -10.71 6.95
C TRP A 3 -1.92 -11.59 6.41
N SER A 4 -3.19 -11.38 6.78
CA SER A 4 -4.26 -12.30 6.36
C SER A 4 -4.59 -12.16 4.86
N THR A 5 -4.78 -10.95 4.35
CA THR A 5 -5.10 -10.73 2.92
C THR A 5 -3.95 -11.14 2.01
N VAL A 6 -2.70 -10.83 2.38
CA VAL A 6 -1.51 -11.20 1.60
C VAL A 6 -1.20 -12.69 1.74
N ALA A 7 -1.25 -13.28 2.94
CA ALA A 7 -1.02 -14.71 3.11
C ALA A 7 -2.09 -15.55 2.42
N VAL A 8 -3.38 -15.18 2.49
CA VAL A 8 -4.46 -15.83 1.74
C VAL A 8 -4.20 -15.76 0.24
N SER A 9 -3.78 -14.60 -0.27
CA SER A 9 -3.44 -14.43 -1.68
C SER A 9 -2.23 -15.27 -2.10
N LEU A 10 -1.23 -15.39 -1.23
CA LEU A 10 -0.03 -16.18 -1.48
C LEU A 10 -0.29 -17.69 -1.42
N VAL A 11 -1.14 -18.14 -0.50
CA VAL A 11 -1.60 -19.53 -0.46
C VAL A 11 -2.39 -19.86 -1.73
N LYS A 12 -3.27 -18.94 -2.18
CA LYS A 12 -3.96 -19.06 -3.48
C LYS A 12 -2.98 -19.09 -4.66
N ALA A 13 -1.86 -18.39 -4.57
CA ALA A 13 -0.78 -18.40 -5.55
C ALA A 13 0.14 -19.64 -5.45
N GLY A 14 -0.15 -20.60 -4.56
CA GLY A 14 0.56 -21.87 -4.44
C GLY A 14 1.72 -21.87 -3.44
N PHE A 15 1.92 -20.81 -2.66
CA PHE A 15 2.89 -20.84 -1.56
C PHE A 15 2.40 -21.77 -0.45
N PRO A 16 3.26 -22.62 0.14
CA PRO A 16 2.86 -23.47 1.26
C PRO A 16 2.36 -22.61 2.42
N LYS A 17 1.25 -23.02 3.05
CA LYS A 17 0.61 -22.29 4.15
C LYS A 17 1.61 -21.93 5.26
N HIS A 18 2.48 -22.88 5.64
CA HIS A 18 3.54 -22.65 6.63
C HIS A 18 4.63 -21.67 6.19
N SER A 19 4.89 -21.55 4.88
CA SER A 19 5.86 -20.61 4.31
C SER A 19 5.29 -19.20 4.20
N ALA A 20 3.98 -19.07 3.98
CA ALA A 20 3.29 -17.78 3.88
C ALA A 20 3.35 -16.96 5.17
N TYR A 21 3.44 -17.62 6.34
CA TYR A 21 3.56 -16.97 7.65
C TYR A 21 4.99 -16.55 8.02
N ASN A 22 6.01 -16.91 7.23
CA ASN A 22 7.42 -16.59 7.51
C ASN A 22 8.02 -15.61 6.49
N LEU A 23 7.15 -14.84 5.83
CA LEU A 23 7.54 -13.87 4.82
C LEU A 23 7.86 -12.53 5.44
N PHE A 24 8.89 -11.89 4.89
CA PHE A 24 9.22 -10.52 5.21
C PHE A 24 8.69 -9.63 4.09
N LEU A 25 7.67 -8.82 4.41
CA LEU A 25 7.05 -7.91 3.45
C LEU A 25 7.71 -6.53 3.53
N VAL A 26 8.01 -5.99 2.36
CA VAL A 26 8.63 -4.67 2.18
C VAL A 26 7.79 -3.94 1.16
N ASN A 27 7.44 -2.69 1.45
CA ASN A 27 6.76 -1.88 0.45
C ASN A 27 7.76 -1.42 -0.64
N GLU A 28 7.26 -1.13 -1.83
CA GLU A 28 8.12 -0.82 -2.99
C GLU A 28 8.97 0.45 -2.77
N ALA A 29 8.43 1.47 -2.09
CA ALA A 29 9.16 2.70 -1.78
C ALA A 29 10.34 2.44 -0.82
N GLU A 30 10.13 1.65 0.23
CA GLU A 30 11.14 1.21 1.20
C GLU A 30 12.25 0.41 0.51
N ALA A 31 11.87 -0.53 -0.36
CA ALA A 31 12.79 -1.33 -1.13
C ALA A 31 13.61 -0.46 -2.11
N GLY A 32 12.94 0.35 -2.93
CA GLY A 32 13.60 1.24 -3.89
C GLY A 32 14.56 2.22 -3.22
N THR A 33 14.19 2.76 -2.06
CA THR A 33 15.06 3.65 -1.27
C THR A 33 16.28 2.93 -0.72
N THR A 34 16.07 1.74 -0.15
CA THR A 34 17.15 0.91 0.37
C THR A 34 18.17 0.55 -0.72
N TYR A 35 17.69 0.24 -1.93
CA TYR A 35 18.58 0.01 -3.05
C TYR A 35 19.29 1.29 -3.48
N ALA A 36 18.58 2.40 -3.57
CA ALA A 36 19.19 3.66 -3.97
C ALA A 36 20.25 4.17 -2.99
N SER A 37 20.08 3.93 -1.69
CA SER A 37 21.05 4.32 -0.65
C SER A 37 22.37 3.54 -0.74
N THR A 38 22.41 2.41 -1.47
CA THR A 38 23.69 1.73 -1.75
C THR A 38 24.47 2.38 -2.90
N SER A 39 23.86 3.33 -3.62
CA SER A 39 24.52 4.05 -4.71
C SER A 39 25.32 5.25 -4.19
N SER A 40 26.54 5.42 -4.69
CA SER A 40 27.39 6.58 -4.34
C SER A 40 26.81 7.94 -4.76
N ASN A 41 25.82 7.96 -5.66
CA ASN A 41 25.21 9.20 -6.16
C ASN A 41 24.00 9.67 -5.32
N PHE A 42 23.61 8.90 -4.30
CA PHE A 42 22.48 9.24 -3.43
C PHE A 42 22.84 8.99 -1.97
N THR A 43 23.36 10.04 -1.32
CA THR A 43 23.73 9.99 0.10
C THR A 43 22.58 10.51 0.97
N LEU A 44 22.21 9.69 1.94
CA LEU A 44 21.31 10.04 3.03
C LEU A 44 22.13 10.34 4.28
N SER A 45 21.84 11.47 4.92
CA SER A 45 22.46 11.85 6.18
C SER A 45 21.46 11.66 7.34
N PRO A 46 21.95 11.48 8.57
CA PRO A 46 21.09 11.43 9.75
C PRO A 46 20.12 12.61 9.80
N LYS A 47 18.86 12.31 10.13
CA LYS A 47 17.76 13.30 10.21
C LYS A 47 17.43 13.98 8.87
N ASP A 48 17.91 13.46 7.75
CA ASP A 48 17.30 13.78 6.47
C ASP A 48 15.87 13.26 6.44
N HIS A 49 15.01 14.03 5.80
CA HIS A 49 13.66 13.61 5.48
C HIS A 49 13.59 13.40 3.97
N ILE A 50 13.27 12.18 3.56
CA ILE A 50 13.27 11.77 2.16
C ILE A 50 11.85 11.59 1.65
N LEU A 51 11.55 12.13 0.47
CA LEU A 51 10.41 11.76 -0.35
C LEU A 51 10.83 10.67 -1.35
N VAL A 52 10.03 9.63 -1.47
CA VAL A 52 10.22 8.53 -2.40
C VAL A 52 9.01 8.47 -3.31
N LEU A 53 9.25 8.56 -4.63
CA LEU A 53 8.23 8.45 -5.67
C LEU A 53 8.47 7.15 -6.43
N ASP A 54 7.68 6.12 -6.13
CA ASP A 54 7.73 4.85 -6.85
C ASP A 54 6.77 4.87 -8.04
N LEU A 55 7.34 4.93 -9.23
CA LEU A 55 6.63 5.17 -10.47
C LEU A 55 6.68 3.88 -11.30
N GLY A 56 5.63 3.08 -11.16
CA GLY A 56 5.51 1.76 -11.75
C GLY A 56 4.76 1.71 -13.08
N GLY A 57 4.44 0.49 -13.50
CA GLY A 57 3.63 0.22 -14.69
C GLY A 57 2.16 0.56 -14.47
N GLY A 58 1.57 0.08 -13.39
CA GLY A 58 0.14 0.28 -13.07
C GLY A 58 -0.13 1.41 -12.10
N THR A 59 0.82 1.73 -11.22
CA THR A 59 0.60 2.64 -10.09
C THR A 59 1.74 3.64 -9.95
N ALA A 60 1.42 4.79 -9.35
CA ALA A 60 2.40 5.71 -8.80
C ALA A 60 2.15 5.85 -7.30
N ASN A 61 3.16 5.57 -6.49
CA ASN A 61 3.11 5.64 -5.03
C ASN A 61 4.11 6.69 -4.52
N ALA A 62 3.78 7.34 -3.43
CA ALA A 62 4.66 8.28 -2.75
C ALA A 62 4.69 7.98 -1.25
N GLY A 63 5.89 8.00 -0.69
CA GLY A 63 6.14 7.83 0.73
C GLY A 63 7.19 8.79 1.22
N SER A 64 7.07 9.21 2.47
CA SER A 64 8.05 10.10 3.09
C SER A 64 8.59 9.49 4.38
N TYR A 65 9.91 9.60 4.59
CA TYR A 65 10.60 8.91 5.68
C TYR A 65 11.65 9.79 6.37
N GLU A 66 11.80 9.58 7.67
CA GLU A 66 12.94 10.03 8.46
C GLU A 66 14.10 9.04 8.33
N ILE A 67 15.33 9.56 8.23
CA ILE A 67 16.57 8.79 8.22
C ILE A 67 17.20 8.74 9.62
N ASP A 68 17.60 7.54 10.06
CA ASP A 68 18.31 7.32 11.33
C ASP A 68 19.79 7.71 11.28
N ASP A 69 20.49 7.54 12.40
CA ASP A 69 21.92 7.87 12.54
C ASP A 69 22.84 6.99 11.67
N ASP A 70 22.36 5.84 11.20
CA ASP A 70 23.06 4.90 10.31
C ASP A 70 22.78 5.16 8.82
N GLY A 71 21.92 6.14 8.49
CA GLY A 71 21.53 6.41 7.11
C GLY A 71 20.43 5.47 6.57
N LYS A 72 19.68 4.79 7.44
CA LYS A 72 18.57 3.88 7.10
C LYS A 72 17.23 4.54 7.37
N LEU A 73 16.16 3.98 6.80
CA LEU A 73 14.80 4.43 7.07
C LEU A 73 14.40 4.11 8.51
N ARG A 74 13.99 5.14 9.25
CA ARG A 74 13.61 5.07 10.66
C ARG A 74 12.10 5.03 10.86
N ARG A 75 11.40 5.96 10.21
CA ARG A 75 9.99 6.26 10.49
C ARG A 75 9.31 6.84 9.26
N GLU A 76 8.06 6.46 9.02
CA GLU A 76 7.18 7.12 8.05
C GLU A 76 6.77 8.51 8.58
N LEU A 77 7.01 9.58 7.81
CA LEU A 77 6.58 10.94 8.18
C LEU A 77 5.09 11.14 7.89
N ASP A 78 4.64 10.53 6.80
CA ASP A 78 3.25 10.49 6.40
C ASP A 78 2.93 9.13 5.76
N GLY A 79 1.65 8.74 5.79
CA GLY A 79 1.24 7.47 5.20
C GLY A 79 1.54 7.42 3.70
N LEU A 80 1.82 6.24 3.15
CA LEU A 80 1.98 6.12 1.69
C LEU A 80 0.67 6.52 0.99
N GLU A 81 0.80 7.39 0.01
CA GLU A 81 -0.27 7.73 -0.92
C GLU A 81 0.00 7.06 -2.28
N GLY A 82 -1.06 6.69 -3.00
CA GLY A 82 -0.92 6.06 -4.31
C GLY A 82 -2.08 6.40 -5.24
N ASN A 83 -1.85 6.26 -6.53
CA ASN A 83 -2.89 6.36 -7.57
C ASN A 83 -2.54 5.45 -8.77
N ASP A 84 -3.46 5.37 -9.73
CA ASP A 84 -3.36 4.57 -10.96
C ASP A 84 -2.57 5.27 -12.09
N ALA A 85 -1.81 6.33 -11.80
CA ALA A 85 -1.04 7.09 -12.80
C ALA A 85 0.26 6.39 -13.23
N GLY A 86 0.16 5.13 -13.65
CA GLY A 86 1.26 4.32 -14.13
C GLY A 86 1.58 4.50 -15.62
N SER A 87 2.72 3.95 -16.03
CA SER A 87 3.20 3.94 -17.43
C SER A 87 2.22 3.24 -18.41
N SER A 88 1.43 2.27 -17.93
CA SER A 88 0.45 1.55 -18.74
C SER A 88 -0.74 2.44 -19.13
N GLN A 89 -1.11 3.41 -18.28
CA GLN A 89 -2.19 4.34 -18.63
C GLN A 89 -1.81 5.24 -19.81
N ILE A 90 -0.54 5.60 -19.95
CA ILE A 90 -0.01 6.28 -21.15
C ILE A 90 -0.21 5.40 -22.40
N ASN A 91 0.03 4.08 -22.28
CA ASN A 91 -0.21 3.15 -23.38
C ASN A 91 -1.69 3.07 -23.75
N GLU A 92 -2.58 3.03 -22.77
CA GLU A 92 -4.03 3.00 -23.02
C GLU A 92 -4.51 4.26 -23.73
N LEU A 93 -4.08 5.44 -23.26
CA LEU A 93 -4.43 6.72 -23.86
C LEU A 93 -3.86 6.86 -25.28
N PHE A 94 -2.61 6.44 -25.49
CA PHE A 94 -2.00 6.41 -26.82
C PHE A 94 -2.67 5.41 -27.76
N GLY A 95 -3.02 4.22 -27.25
CA GLY A 95 -3.74 3.20 -28.01
C GLY A 95 -5.10 3.67 -28.47
N LYS A 96 -5.90 4.27 -27.57
CA LYS A 96 -7.18 4.90 -27.92
C LYS A 96 -7.00 6.00 -28.98
N TRP A 97 -6.01 6.87 -28.79
CA TRP A 97 -5.69 7.95 -29.75
C TRP A 97 -5.31 7.41 -31.14
N LEU A 98 -4.54 6.32 -31.19
CA LEU A 98 -4.07 5.69 -32.41
C LEU A 98 -5.20 4.95 -33.13
N TRP A 99 -5.97 4.15 -32.38
CA TRP A 99 -7.06 3.35 -32.95
C TRP A 99 -8.13 4.23 -33.60
N ASN A 100 -8.55 5.31 -32.93
CA ASN A 100 -9.52 6.28 -33.47
C ASN A 100 -9.07 6.91 -34.81
N ARG A 101 -7.76 6.96 -35.07
CA ARG A 101 -7.22 7.42 -36.36
C ARG A 101 -7.27 6.33 -37.42
N LEU A 102 -6.98 5.08 -37.05
CA LEU A 102 -6.83 3.96 -37.99
C LEU A 102 -8.15 3.23 -38.31
N GLU A 103 -9.12 3.19 -37.40
CA GLU A 103 -10.28 2.29 -37.49
C GLU A 103 -11.15 2.47 -38.75
N THR A 104 -11.19 3.68 -39.31
CA THR A 104 -11.93 3.97 -40.54
C THR A 104 -11.11 3.77 -41.81
N GLU A 105 -9.80 3.48 -41.69
CA GLU A 105 -8.87 3.35 -42.82
C GLU A 105 -8.86 1.93 -43.40
N ARG A 106 -10.06 1.39 -43.68
CA ARG A 106 -10.24 0.01 -44.18
C ARG A 106 -9.50 -0.28 -45.48
N HIS A 107 -9.13 0.75 -46.24
CA HIS A 107 -8.31 0.63 -47.45
C HIS A 107 -6.88 0.12 -47.18
N LEU A 108 -6.43 0.09 -45.93
CA LEU A 108 -5.13 -0.46 -45.53
C LEU A 108 -5.14 -1.99 -45.36
N ILE A 109 -6.33 -2.60 -45.31
CA ILE A 109 -6.48 -4.05 -45.19
C ILE A 109 -6.10 -4.69 -46.52
N ASN A 110 -5.22 -5.69 -46.46
CA ASN A 110 -4.80 -6.45 -47.64
C ASN A 110 -4.68 -7.93 -47.28
N ASP A 111 -5.61 -8.74 -47.80
CA ASP A 111 -5.69 -10.17 -47.51
C ASP A 111 -4.51 -10.96 -48.09
N VAL A 112 -3.98 -10.53 -49.24
CA VAL A 112 -2.84 -11.18 -49.92
C VAL A 112 -1.54 -10.97 -49.15
N GLU A 113 -1.35 -9.76 -48.59
CA GLU A 113 -0.20 -9.43 -47.74
C GLU A 113 -0.43 -9.73 -46.25
N HIS A 114 -1.57 -10.33 -45.90
CA HIS A 114 -2.01 -10.56 -44.52
C HIS A 114 -1.92 -9.32 -43.62
N ARG A 115 -2.18 -8.14 -44.18
CA ARG A 115 -2.12 -6.86 -43.47
C ARG A 115 -3.50 -6.53 -42.90
N THR A 116 -3.57 -6.36 -41.58
CA THR A 116 -4.78 -5.93 -40.86
C THR A 116 -4.55 -4.59 -40.14
N LEU A 117 -5.64 -3.89 -39.79
CA LEU A 117 -5.54 -2.66 -38.98
C LEU A 117 -5.01 -2.96 -37.59
N GLU A 118 -5.41 -4.09 -37.01
CA GLU A 118 -4.96 -4.60 -35.72
C GLU A 118 -3.46 -4.89 -35.73
N GLY A 119 -2.92 -5.43 -36.83
CA GLY A 119 -1.50 -5.68 -37.00
C GLY A 119 -0.69 -4.38 -37.09
N ILE A 120 -1.18 -3.39 -37.83
CA ILE A 120 -0.57 -2.04 -37.90
C ILE A 120 -0.60 -1.39 -36.51
N TYR A 121 -1.75 -1.42 -35.85
CA TYR A 121 -1.94 -0.92 -34.50
C TYR A 121 -0.96 -1.57 -33.51
N ALA A 122 -0.92 -2.90 -33.46
CA ALA A 122 -0.06 -3.66 -32.57
C ALA A 122 1.42 -3.36 -32.80
N HIS A 123 1.85 -3.24 -34.06
CA HIS A 123 3.22 -2.87 -34.39
C HIS A 123 3.59 -1.50 -33.84
N ILE A 124 2.73 -0.50 -34.03
CA ILE A 124 2.97 0.87 -33.55
C ILE A 124 2.96 0.90 -32.01
N MET A 125 2.00 0.22 -31.38
CA MET A 125 1.93 0.10 -29.92
C MET A 125 3.19 -0.54 -29.32
N TYR A 126 3.70 -1.60 -29.94
CA TYR A 126 4.95 -2.24 -29.51
C TYR A 126 6.13 -1.26 -29.59
N ARG A 127 6.27 -0.52 -30.69
CA ARG A 127 7.33 0.49 -30.85
C ARG A 127 7.19 1.63 -29.85
N PHE A 128 5.95 2.02 -29.57
CA PHE A 128 5.63 3.05 -28.59
C PHE A 128 6.12 2.64 -27.19
N ASP A 129 5.69 1.47 -26.71
CA ASP A 129 5.98 1.01 -25.36
C ASP A 129 7.45 0.60 -25.15
N SER A 130 8.06 -0.06 -26.14
CA SER A 130 9.44 -0.57 -26.03
C SER A 130 10.52 0.51 -26.01
N GLY A 131 10.28 1.67 -26.63
CA GLY A 131 11.31 2.70 -26.76
C GLY A 131 10.80 4.14 -26.78
N TRP A 132 9.91 4.46 -27.71
CA TRP A 132 9.49 5.83 -28.01
C TRP A 132 8.94 6.59 -26.79
N LYS A 133 8.03 5.96 -26.03
CA LYS A 133 7.40 6.54 -24.84
C LYS A 133 8.39 7.10 -23.84
N LYS A 134 9.52 6.41 -23.62
CA LYS A 134 10.54 6.83 -22.62
C LYS A 134 11.19 8.16 -23.00
N GLY A 135 11.38 8.39 -24.29
CA GLY A 135 12.05 9.57 -24.84
C GLY A 135 11.16 10.80 -25.04
N VAL A 136 9.86 10.71 -24.70
CA VAL A 136 8.93 11.83 -24.88
C VAL A 136 9.25 12.97 -23.92
N ASP A 137 9.36 14.18 -24.47
CA ASP A 137 9.38 15.46 -23.77
C ASP A 137 8.35 16.39 -24.41
N ILE A 138 7.22 16.59 -23.74
CA ILE A 138 6.13 17.44 -24.24
C ILE A 138 6.29 18.91 -23.83
N SER A 139 7.36 19.30 -23.14
CA SER A 139 7.67 20.74 -22.97
C SER A 139 8.53 21.33 -24.05
N ASN A 140 9.32 20.50 -24.71
CA ASN A 140 10.16 20.98 -25.78
C ASN A 140 9.27 21.27 -26.99
N GLU A 141 9.13 22.56 -27.32
CA GLU A 141 8.26 23.01 -28.41
C GLU A 141 8.76 22.59 -29.79
N MET A 142 10.06 22.27 -29.90
CA MET A 142 10.68 21.78 -31.12
C MET A 142 10.54 20.26 -31.31
N THR A 143 9.82 19.56 -30.41
CA THR A 143 9.65 18.11 -30.50
C THR A 143 8.73 17.73 -31.67
N CYS A 144 9.30 17.50 -32.85
CA CYS A 144 8.70 16.63 -33.85
C CYS A 144 8.96 15.19 -33.43
N VAL A 145 7.91 14.47 -33.02
CA VAL A 145 8.11 13.22 -32.30
C VAL A 145 8.39 12.08 -33.27
N TRP A 146 7.44 11.73 -34.15
CA TRP A 146 7.61 10.60 -35.07
C TRP A 146 6.86 10.76 -36.40
N ALA A 147 7.45 10.26 -37.48
CA ALA A 147 6.79 10.03 -38.76
C ALA A 147 6.83 8.52 -39.07
N ILE A 148 5.73 7.83 -38.80
CA ILE A 148 5.64 6.37 -38.82
C ILE A 148 5.22 5.91 -40.23
N PRO A 149 6.04 5.11 -40.93
CA PRO A 149 5.65 4.54 -42.21
C PRO A 149 4.45 3.60 -42.07
N ILE A 150 3.40 3.85 -42.85
CA ILE A 150 2.22 2.99 -42.99
C ILE A 150 1.94 2.87 -44.49
N PRO A 151 2.43 1.82 -45.17
CA PRO A 151 2.27 1.68 -46.62
C PRO A 151 0.80 1.67 -47.03
N GLY A 152 0.46 2.45 -48.06
CA GLY A 152 -0.91 2.62 -48.54
C GLY A 152 -1.72 3.72 -47.85
N LEU A 153 -1.19 4.34 -46.79
CA LEU A 153 -1.89 5.42 -46.08
C LEU A 153 -2.08 6.65 -46.97
N LYS A 154 -3.34 7.07 -47.12
CA LYS A 154 -3.72 8.26 -47.89
C LYS A 154 -3.59 9.52 -47.03
N ARG A 155 -3.35 10.67 -47.69
CA ARG A 155 -3.26 11.98 -47.03
C ARG A 155 -4.60 12.30 -46.35
N ASN A 156 -4.53 12.72 -45.08
CA ASN A 156 -5.65 13.20 -44.30
C ASN A 156 -5.13 14.15 -43.21
N GLU A 157 -5.32 15.45 -43.40
CA GLU A 157 -4.75 16.47 -42.50
C GLU A 157 -5.34 16.41 -41.10
N ARG A 158 -6.64 16.11 -40.97
CA ARG A 158 -7.32 16.01 -39.66
C ARG A 158 -6.81 14.87 -38.80
N LYS A 159 -6.26 13.83 -39.42
CA LYS A 159 -5.67 12.67 -38.74
C LYS A 159 -4.14 12.72 -38.68
N SER A 160 -3.53 13.82 -39.13
CA SER A 160 -2.07 13.96 -39.27
C SER A 160 -1.44 12.92 -40.21
N PHE A 161 -2.15 12.54 -41.27
CA PHE A 161 -1.63 11.60 -42.28
C PHE A 161 -1.02 12.34 -43.47
N THR A 162 0.20 11.97 -43.80
CA THR A 162 0.86 12.28 -45.08
C THR A 162 0.91 11.01 -45.93
N PRO A 163 1.15 11.09 -47.25
CA PRO A 163 1.22 9.90 -48.10
C PRO A 163 2.19 8.86 -47.53
N GLY A 164 1.65 7.70 -47.16
CA GLY A 164 2.39 6.57 -46.60
C GLY A 164 2.90 6.76 -45.16
N ARG A 165 2.51 7.82 -44.42
CA ARG A 165 3.02 8.05 -43.05
C ARG A 165 2.00 8.68 -42.10
N LEU A 166 1.93 8.15 -40.89
CA LEU A 166 1.28 8.80 -39.74
C LEU A 166 2.29 9.73 -39.05
N CYS A 167 1.98 11.02 -38.97
CA CYS A 167 2.79 11.99 -38.23
C CYS A 167 2.24 12.16 -36.82
N ILE A 168 3.10 11.99 -35.81
CA ILE A 168 2.79 12.22 -34.40
C ILE A 168 3.55 13.46 -33.94
N ARG A 169 2.80 14.47 -33.49
CA ARG A 169 3.34 15.75 -33.02
C ARG A 169 3.25 15.84 -31.50
N ARG A 170 3.95 16.82 -30.93
CA ARG A 170 3.85 17.17 -29.51
C ARG A 170 2.39 17.32 -29.06
N ASP A 171 1.59 18.08 -29.80
CA ASP A 171 0.20 18.39 -29.45
C ASP A 171 -0.70 17.14 -29.39
N ASP A 172 -0.35 16.08 -30.12
CA ASP A 172 -1.02 14.79 -30.03
C ASP A 172 -0.71 14.07 -28.71
N LEU A 173 0.51 14.26 -28.18
CA LEU A 173 0.99 13.60 -26.96
C LEU A 173 0.65 14.35 -25.68
N VAL A 174 0.46 15.67 -25.74
CA VAL A 174 0.03 16.49 -24.60
C VAL A 174 -1.21 15.92 -23.89
N PRO A 175 -2.34 15.64 -24.57
CA PRO A 175 -3.54 15.08 -23.92
C PRO A 175 -3.36 13.61 -23.47
N ILE A 176 -2.30 12.94 -23.90
CA ILE A 176 -1.96 11.57 -23.50
C ILE A 176 -1.13 11.59 -22.21
N PHE A 177 -0.14 12.48 -22.12
CA PHE A 177 0.81 12.52 -21.00
C PHE A 177 0.31 13.35 -19.82
N ASN A 178 -0.26 14.54 -20.05
CA ASN A 178 -0.66 15.45 -18.96
C ASN A 178 -1.57 14.78 -17.91
N PRO A 179 -2.65 14.06 -18.28
CA PRO A 179 -3.55 13.45 -17.29
C PRO A 179 -2.88 12.47 -16.33
N VAL A 180 -1.75 11.88 -16.75
CA VAL A 180 -0.98 10.93 -15.93
C VAL A 180 0.11 11.65 -15.15
N VAL A 181 0.94 12.42 -15.84
CA VAL A 181 2.12 13.08 -15.23
C VAL A 181 1.71 14.15 -14.22
N ASP A 182 0.62 14.88 -14.47
CA ASP A 182 0.11 15.88 -13.53
C ASP A 182 -0.29 15.23 -12.19
N ARG A 183 -0.87 14.02 -12.22
CA ARG A 183 -1.25 13.29 -11.01
C ARG A 183 -0.04 12.81 -10.20
N ILE A 184 1.06 12.46 -10.86
CA ILE A 184 2.35 12.16 -10.21
C ILE A 184 2.92 13.41 -9.53
N VAL A 185 2.88 14.56 -10.21
CA VAL A 185 3.37 15.84 -9.65
C VAL A 185 2.54 16.25 -8.44
N VAL A 186 1.22 16.15 -8.52
CA VAL A 186 0.30 16.42 -7.40
C VAL A 186 0.58 15.50 -6.22
N LEU A 187 0.80 14.21 -6.47
CA LEU A 187 1.14 13.23 -5.44
C LEU A 187 2.41 13.62 -4.68
N GLY A 188 3.49 13.97 -5.39
CA GLY A 188 4.73 14.45 -4.76
C GLY A 188 4.53 15.75 -3.98
N HIS A 189 3.78 16.70 -4.54
CA HIS A 189 3.49 17.97 -3.85
C HIS A 189 2.71 17.77 -2.54
N ARG A 190 1.73 16.85 -2.51
CA ARG A 190 0.92 16.56 -1.31
C ARG A 190 1.76 16.03 -0.16
N GLN A 191 2.61 15.04 -0.41
CA GLN A 191 3.51 14.48 0.61
C GLN A 191 4.46 15.55 1.18
N ILE A 192 4.98 16.43 0.31
CA ILE A 192 5.83 17.54 0.75
C ILE A 192 5.05 18.52 1.63
N ALA A 193 3.82 18.85 1.25
CA ALA A 193 2.96 19.75 2.01
C ALA A 193 2.55 19.15 3.37
N ALA A 194 2.25 17.85 3.42
CA ALA A 194 1.93 17.14 4.66
C ALA A 194 3.12 17.13 5.63
N ALA A 195 4.33 16.86 5.12
CA ALA A 195 5.55 16.93 5.90
C ALA A 195 5.84 18.35 6.41
N ASP A 196 5.62 19.38 5.59
CA ASP A 196 5.77 20.78 6.02
C ASP A 196 4.81 21.18 7.14
N GLN A 197 3.55 20.72 7.09
CA GLN A 197 2.55 20.97 8.14
C GLN A 197 3.00 20.39 9.49
N LYS A 198 3.68 19.24 9.47
CA LYS A 198 4.28 18.59 10.65
C LYS A 198 5.62 19.19 11.07
N LYS A 199 6.13 20.21 10.36
CA LYS A 199 7.48 20.79 10.52
C LYS A 199 8.62 19.81 10.23
N GLU A 200 8.34 18.81 9.41
CA GLU A 200 9.24 17.72 9.03
C GLU A 200 9.75 17.92 7.60
N GLN A 201 10.39 19.05 7.32
CA GLN A 201 10.76 19.45 5.96
C GLN A 201 11.58 18.39 5.19
N ILE A 202 11.05 17.92 4.08
CA ILE A 202 11.76 17.08 3.11
C ILE A 202 13.01 17.80 2.59
N THR A 203 14.16 17.11 2.65
CA THR A 203 15.47 17.58 2.16
C THR A 203 16.00 16.74 1.00
N LYS A 204 15.50 15.52 0.84
CA LYS A 204 15.89 14.59 -0.23
C LYS A 204 14.65 14.12 -0.96
N ALA A 205 14.73 13.96 -2.27
CA ALA A 205 13.68 13.30 -3.04
C ALA A 205 14.30 12.31 -4.02
N ILE A 206 13.68 11.15 -4.17
CA ILE A 206 14.06 10.15 -5.14
C ILE A 206 12.88 9.62 -5.92
N SER A 207 13.04 9.43 -7.23
CA SER A 207 12.10 8.66 -8.05
C SER A 207 12.68 7.28 -8.38
N VAL A 208 11.90 6.22 -8.14
CA VAL A 208 12.21 4.82 -8.40
C VAL A 208 11.15 4.19 -9.31
N GLY A 209 11.32 2.92 -9.68
CA GLY A 209 10.41 2.21 -10.59
C GLY A 209 10.65 2.49 -12.08
N GLY A 210 10.07 1.65 -12.94
CA GLY A 210 10.34 1.68 -14.38
C GLY A 210 9.90 2.99 -15.08
N PHE A 211 8.82 3.61 -14.61
CA PHE A 211 8.26 4.84 -15.20
C PHE A 211 9.06 6.09 -14.81
N SER A 212 9.88 6.03 -13.77
CA SER A 212 10.86 7.08 -13.44
C SER A 212 11.91 7.30 -14.55
N ASN A 213 11.99 6.41 -15.55
CA ASN A 213 12.85 6.59 -16.72
C ASN A 213 12.23 7.47 -17.83
N SER A 214 10.98 7.90 -17.69
CA SER A 214 10.36 8.83 -18.64
C SER A 214 10.99 10.23 -18.51
N ILE A 215 11.45 10.78 -19.64
CA ILE A 215 12.01 12.13 -19.70
C ILE A 215 10.99 13.17 -19.21
N GLU A 216 9.75 13.12 -19.71
CA GLU A 216 8.69 14.04 -19.30
C GLU A 216 8.43 13.99 -17.79
N VAL A 217 8.28 12.80 -17.20
CA VAL A 217 8.07 12.65 -15.76
C VAL A 217 9.21 13.28 -14.96
N CYS A 218 10.46 12.95 -15.31
CA CYS A 218 11.64 13.49 -14.64
C CYS A 218 11.70 15.01 -14.69
N ARG A 219 11.41 15.57 -15.85
CA ARG A 219 11.45 17.00 -16.08
C ARG A 219 10.36 17.73 -15.29
N ARG A 220 9.13 17.19 -15.26
CA ARG A 220 8.02 17.74 -14.47
C ARG A 220 8.29 17.69 -12.97
N LEU A 221 8.90 16.61 -12.48
CA LEU A 221 9.33 16.52 -11.08
C LEU A 221 10.46 17.50 -10.77
N LYS A 222 11.48 17.65 -11.63
CA LYS A 222 12.54 18.66 -11.46
C LYS A 222 11.96 20.06 -11.35
N LEU A 223 11.05 20.43 -12.24
CA LEU A 223 10.37 21.73 -12.20
C LEU A 223 9.59 21.94 -10.90
N LEU A 224 8.86 20.92 -10.42
CA LEU A 224 8.20 20.97 -9.11
C LEU A 224 9.21 21.30 -8.00
N PHE A 225 10.32 20.57 -7.93
CA PHE A 225 11.32 20.78 -6.87
C PHE A 225 12.03 22.12 -7.01
N GLU A 226 12.33 22.59 -8.21
CA GLU A 226 12.91 23.92 -8.47
C GLU A 226 11.98 25.04 -7.99
N GLN A 227 10.68 24.96 -8.31
CA GLN A 227 9.68 25.92 -7.87
C GLN A 227 9.54 25.95 -6.35
N LEU A 228 9.51 24.78 -5.71
CA LEU A 228 9.45 24.67 -4.25
C LEU A 228 10.73 25.21 -3.59
N ASN A 229 11.90 24.90 -4.16
CA ASN A 229 13.19 25.35 -3.66
C ASN A 229 13.36 26.87 -3.72
N GLY A 230 12.72 27.55 -4.67
CA GLY A 230 12.69 29.02 -4.72
C GLY A 230 12.04 29.69 -3.50
N LYS A 231 11.21 28.94 -2.75
CA LYS A 231 10.47 29.44 -1.58
C LYS A 231 10.96 28.87 -0.25
N ARG A 232 11.95 27.96 -0.28
CA ARG A 232 12.39 27.19 0.89
C ARG A 232 13.79 27.57 1.34
N ARG A 233 14.00 27.59 2.66
CA ARG A 233 15.34 27.75 3.25
C ARG A 233 16.20 26.50 3.07
N ARG A 234 15.63 25.31 3.31
CA ARG A 234 16.28 24.02 3.06
C ARG A 234 15.81 23.50 1.71
N LYS A 235 16.75 23.37 0.77
CA LYS A 235 16.44 22.89 -0.59
C LYS A 235 16.28 21.37 -0.60
N ILE A 236 15.31 20.90 -1.37
CA ILE A 236 15.12 19.50 -1.73
C ILE A 236 16.14 19.16 -2.81
N ILE A 237 16.98 18.15 -2.55
CA ILE A 237 17.86 17.56 -3.56
C ILE A 237 17.13 16.40 -4.20
N PHE A 238 16.75 16.55 -5.46
CA PHE A 238 16.08 15.51 -6.24
C PHE A 238 17.08 14.68 -7.04
N THR A 239 17.02 13.36 -6.85
CA THR A 239 17.79 12.38 -7.61
C THR A 239 16.85 11.41 -8.29
N ARG A 240 17.17 11.02 -9.52
CA ARG A 240 16.55 9.85 -10.15
C ARG A 240 17.44 8.65 -9.87
N SER A 241 16.86 7.50 -9.50
CA SER A 241 17.62 6.24 -9.50
C SER A 241 18.26 6.03 -10.88
N ARG A 242 19.59 6.09 -10.96
CA ARG A 242 20.30 6.19 -12.25
C ARG A 242 20.22 4.88 -13.04
N GLU A 243 20.22 5.03 -14.36
CA GLU A 243 20.25 3.99 -15.39
C GLU A 243 21.37 2.96 -15.19
N GLY A 244 20.95 1.73 -14.86
CA GLY A 244 21.48 0.48 -15.39
C GLY A 244 20.29 -0.36 -15.86
N TYR A 245 20.52 -1.58 -16.34
CA TYR A 245 19.48 -2.57 -16.70
C TYR A 245 18.47 -2.91 -15.56
N SER A 246 18.54 -2.20 -14.42
CA SER A 246 18.04 -2.57 -13.11
C SER A 246 17.02 -1.62 -12.48
N ASN A 247 16.55 -0.52 -13.11
CA ASN A 247 15.47 0.27 -12.47
C ASN A 247 14.16 -0.52 -12.32
N GLY A 248 13.90 -1.48 -13.21
CA GLY A 248 12.82 -2.47 -13.04
C GLY A 248 13.11 -3.52 -11.96
N THR A 249 14.38 -3.70 -11.56
CA THR A 249 14.80 -4.66 -10.53
C THR A 249 15.15 -3.99 -9.20
N ALA A 250 15.17 -2.65 -9.13
CA ALA A 250 15.60 -1.90 -7.95
C ALA A 250 14.76 -2.26 -6.71
N ASN A 251 13.44 -2.37 -6.88
CA ASN A 251 12.53 -2.79 -5.80
C ASN A 251 12.82 -4.25 -5.39
N VAL A 252 13.14 -5.15 -6.33
CA VAL A 252 13.48 -6.55 -6.01
C VAL A 252 14.82 -6.64 -5.28
N SER A 253 15.84 -5.94 -5.76
CA SER A 253 17.16 -5.88 -5.12
C SER A 253 17.08 -5.24 -3.73
N GLY A 254 16.31 -4.16 -3.59
CA GLY A 254 16.04 -3.52 -2.32
C GLY A 254 15.32 -4.44 -1.33
N ALA A 255 14.29 -5.15 -1.79
CA ALA A 255 13.56 -6.11 -0.98
C ALA A 255 14.47 -7.24 -0.47
N LEU A 256 15.43 -7.71 -1.29
CA LEU A 256 16.43 -8.69 -0.88
C LEU A 256 17.35 -8.13 0.22
N ILE A 257 17.84 -6.89 0.07
CA ILE A 257 18.68 -6.23 1.08
C ILE A 257 17.93 -6.02 2.39
N CYS A 258 16.65 -5.63 2.33
CA CYS A 258 15.80 -5.52 3.50
C CYS A 258 15.58 -6.89 4.14
N GLY A 259 15.31 -7.94 3.34
CA GLY A 259 15.08 -9.30 3.83
C GLY A 259 16.31 -9.96 4.47
N GLN A 260 17.53 -9.56 4.08
CA GLN A 260 18.77 -9.95 4.76
C GLN A 260 18.93 -9.28 6.13
N ASN A 261 18.35 -8.09 6.31
CA ASN A 261 18.43 -7.29 7.53
C ASN A 261 17.03 -7.11 8.15
N LYS A 262 16.43 -8.22 8.59
CA LYS A 262 15.05 -8.25 9.14
C LYS A 262 14.87 -7.44 10.43
N SER A 263 15.97 -7.03 11.09
CA SER A 263 15.97 -6.23 12.32
C SER A 263 15.67 -4.74 12.09
N ARG A 264 15.07 -4.38 10.96
CA ARG A 264 14.74 -2.98 10.66
C ARG A 264 13.48 -2.58 11.41
N ASP A 265 13.67 -1.76 12.43
CA ASP A 265 12.62 -1.12 13.21
C ASP A 265 12.08 0.11 12.48
N LEU A 266 11.55 -0.10 11.26
CA LEU A 266 10.85 0.96 10.54
C LEU A 266 9.50 1.19 11.22
N MET A 267 9.37 2.33 11.89
CA MET A 267 8.12 2.77 12.48
C MET A 267 7.15 3.20 11.37
N ARG A 268 5.98 2.57 11.33
CA ARG A 268 4.96 2.74 10.28
C ARG A 268 3.78 3.54 10.80
N ILE A 269 3.03 4.15 9.90
CA ILE A 269 1.75 4.79 10.23
C ILE A 269 0.60 3.83 9.88
N GLY A 270 -0.27 3.55 10.85
CA GLY A 270 -1.46 2.73 10.65
C GLY A 270 -2.41 3.34 9.62
N ARG A 271 -2.78 2.61 8.57
CA ARG A 271 -3.74 3.11 7.55
C ARG A 271 -5.19 2.80 7.85
N THR A 272 -5.38 1.76 8.63
CA THR A 272 -6.64 1.18 9.05
C THR A 272 -6.45 0.81 10.51
N SER A 273 -7.47 1.00 11.32
CA SER A 273 -7.42 0.57 12.71
C SER A 273 -7.65 -0.94 12.75
N TYR A 274 -6.88 -1.65 13.54
CA TYR A 274 -7.07 -3.08 13.75
C TYR A 274 -7.39 -3.35 15.21
N GLY A 275 -8.39 -4.19 15.43
CA GLY A 275 -8.80 -4.62 16.74
C GLY A 275 -9.06 -6.12 16.80
N LEU A 276 -9.29 -6.58 18.01
CA LEU A 276 -9.64 -7.97 18.31
C LEU A 276 -11.01 -8.02 18.96
N LEU A 277 -11.79 -9.03 18.60
CA LEU A 277 -13.02 -9.33 19.30
C LEU A 277 -12.71 -10.09 20.58
N PHE A 278 -13.39 -9.71 21.66
CA PHE A 278 -13.36 -10.43 22.91
C PHE A 278 -14.68 -10.26 23.66
N ASP A 279 -14.99 -11.23 24.51
CA ASP A 279 -16.12 -11.15 25.42
C ASP A 279 -15.69 -10.52 26.73
N MET A 280 -16.36 -9.43 27.11
CA MET A 280 -16.01 -8.66 28.30
C MET A 280 -16.87 -9.08 29.49
N PRO A 281 -16.28 -9.58 30.60
CA PRO A 281 -17.03 -9.97 31.79
C PRO A 281 -17.64 -8.75 32.49
N VAL A 282 -18.80 -8.96 33.11
CA VAL A 282 -19.49 -7.99 33.97
C VAL A 282 -19.32 -8.40 35.43
N GLU A 283 -18.51 -7.67 36.21
CA GLU A 283 -18.24 -8.02 37.61
C GLU A 283 -19.37 -7.57 38.56
N ARG A 284 -19.52 -8.29 39.69
CA ARG A 284 -20.62 -8.08 40.66
C ARG A 284 -20.33 -7.06 41.77
N ASN A 285 -19.05 -6.80 42.07
CA ASN A 285 -18.64 -5.88 43.15
C ASN A 285 -18.49 -4.41 42.70
N ASP A 286 -18.85 -4.11 41.46
CA ASP A 286 -18.74 -2.80 40.82
C ASP A 286 -19.75 -1.75 41.28
N ARG A 287 -20.55 -2.04 42.32
CA ARG A 287 -21.50 -1.06 42.88
C ARG A 287 -20.83 0.12 43.58
N LYS A 288 -19.50 0.19 43.64
CA LYS A 288 -18.73 1.27 44.29
C LYS A 288 -17.70 2.01 43.42
N ALA A 289 -17.49 1.71 42.13
CA ALA A 289 -16.44 2.39 41.36
C ALA A 289 -16.80 2.67 39.87
N ASP A 290 -16.72 3.96 39.52
CA ASP A 290 -16.50 4.59 38.21
C ASP A 290 -17.56 4.64 37.08
N GLU A 291 -17.49 5.74 36.32
CA GLU A 291 -18.30 6.06 35.13
C GLU A 291 -18.22 4.98 34.04
N GLU A 292 -17.13 4.20 34.03
CA GLU A 292 -16.86 3.16 33.06
C GLU A 292 -17.90 2.02 33.13
N LEU A 293 -18.37 1.63 34.32
CA LEU A 293 -19.39 0.59 34.44
C LEU A 293 -20.77 1.06 33.99
N LYS A 294 -21.14 2.32 34.29
CA LYS A 294 -22.39 2.94 33.80
C LYS A 294 -22.44 2.96 32.28
N TYR A 295 -21.29 3.15 31.65
CA TYR A 295 -21.15 3.07 30.21
C TYR A 295 -21.33 1.63 29.69
N ARG A 296 -20.70 0.64 30.34
CA ARG A 296 -20.81 -0.79 29.96
C ARG A 296 -22.24 -1.34 30.08
N LEU A 297 -22.98 -0.93 31.12
CA LEU A 297 -24.38 -1.37 31.34
C LEU A 297 -25.37 -0.89 30.28
N LYS A 298 -24.96 -0.03 29.33
CA LYS A 298 -25.80 0.37 28.19
C LYS A 298 -25.95 -0.74 27.16
N PHE A 299 -25.02 -1.70 27.14
CA PHE A 299 -25.03 -2.81 26.19
C PHE A 299 -25.70 -4.04 26.80
N LEU A 300 -26.26 -4.89 25.93
CA LEU A 300 -26.95 -6.10 26.35
C LEU A 300 -25.92 -7.12 26.85
N ALA A 301 -25.96 -7.43 28.16
CA ALA A 301 -25.17 -8.51 28.73
C ALA A 301 -25.93 -9.84 28.65
N LYS A 302 -25.25 -10.90 28.20
CA LYS A 302 -25.77 -12.27 28.16
C LYS A 302 -25.08 -13.13 29.20
N ARG A 303 -25.78 -14.18 29.64
CA ARG A 303 -25.22 -15.13 30.58
C ARG A 303 -24.48 -16.21 29.81
N ASP A 304 -23.19 -16.36 30.06
CA ASP A 304 -22.40 -17.42 29.46
C ASP A 304 -22.90 -18.80 29.91
N VAL A 305 -22.88 -19.76 28.98
CA VAL A 305 -23.40 -21.12 29.21
C VAL A 305 -22.41 -21.99 29.97
N ILE A 306 -21.11 -21.66 29.94
CA ILE A 306 -20.05 -22.43 30.55
C ILE A 306 -19.92 -22.06 32.02
N ASP A 307 -19.61 -20.79 32.34
CA ASP A 307 -19.30 -20.33 33.70
C ASP A 307 -20.49 -19.69 34.43
N SER A 308 -21.59 -19.43 33.70
CA SER A 308 -22.79 -18.76 34.20
C SER A 308 -22.60 -17.30 34.64
N GLN A 309 -21.51 -16.64 34.29
CA GLN A 309 -21.27 -15.20 34.48
C GLN A 309 -21.96 -14.37 33.40
N LEU A 310 -22.01 -13.05 33.58
CA LEU A 310 -22.55 -12.13 32.57
C LEU A 310 -21.40 -11.57 31.74
N TYR A 311 -21.57 -11.56 30.43
CA TYR A 311 -20.62 -11.01 29.47
C TYR A 311 -21.33 -10.06 28.50
N ILE A 312 -20.60 -9.06 28.05
CA ILE A 312 -20.95 -8.29 26.86
C ILE A 312 -20.12 -8.88 25.72
N GLU A 313 -20.81 -9.46 24.75
CA GLU A 313 -20.19 -10.23 23.67
C GLU A 313 -19.65 -9.32 22.55
N ASP A 314 -18.68 -9.83 21.80
CA ASP A 314 -18.16 -9.23 20.57
C ASP A 314 -17.66 -7.77 20.73
N MET A 315 -16.97 -7.48 21.83
CA MET A 315 -16.37 -6.17 22.07
C MET A 315 -15.10 -6.00 21.25
N ILE A 316 -14.87 -4.82 20.65
CA ILE A 316 -13.65 -4.55 19.87
C ILE A 316 -12.63 -3.80 20.72
N GLN A 317 -11.47 -4.43 20.95
CA GLN A 317 -10.28 -3.76 21.48
C GLN A 317 -9.31 -3.42 20.33
N ASN A 318 -9.21 -2.14 19.99
CA ASN A 318 -8.26 -1.67 18.99
C ASN A 318 -6.81 -1.72 19.52
N VAL A 319 -5.92 -2.33 18.74
CA VAL A 319 -4.49 -2.49 19.03
C VAL A 319 -3.61 -1.65 18.12
N ILE A 320 -4.08 -1.35 16.90
CA ILE A 320 -3.46 -0.38 15.99
C ILE A 320 -4.53 0.65 15.64
N TYR A 321 -4.21 1.93 15.77
CA TYR A 321 -5.11 3.02 15.39
C TYR A 321 -4.67 3.63 14.06
N LYS A 322 -5.64 3.90 13.18
CA LYS A 322 -5.40 4.67 11.97
C LYS A 322 -4.75 6.01 12.30
N GLY A 323 -3.74 6.41 11.51
CA GLY A 323 -2.97 7.63 11.69
C GLY A 323 -1.91 7.58 12.79
N THR A 324 -1.83 6.51 13.58
CA THR A 324 -0.85 6.38 14.65
C THR A 324 0.38 5.58 14.23
N GLU A 325 1.51 5.90 14.85
CA GLU A 325 2.76 5.20 14.64
C GLU A 325 2.78 3.85 15.38
N TYR A 326 3.29 2.81 14.73
CA TYR A 326 3.49 1.50 15.33
C TYR A 326 4.74 0.83 14.76
N LEU A 327 5.34 -0.07 15.54
CA LEU A 327 6.46 -0.90 15.11
C LEU A 327 5.94 -2.29 14.75
N PRO A 328 6.10 -2.75 13.48
CA PRO A 328 5.60 -4.07 13.07
C PRO A 328 6.18 -5.24 13.87
N ASN A 329 7.43 -5.11 14.34
CA ASN A 329 8.12 -6.18 15.07
C ASN A 329 7.89 -6.12 16.58
N VAL A 330 7.25 -5.05 17.09
CA VAL A 330 6.92 -4.93 18.51
C VAL A 330 5.54 -5.55 18.70
N PRO A 331 5.46 -6.66 19.46
CA PRO A 331 4.21 -7.34 19.60
C PRO A 331 3.24 -6.58 20.48
N PHE A 332 1.96 -6.69 20.15
CA PHE A 332 0.88 -6.24 21.01
C PHE A 332 0.60 -7.31 22.08
N ARG A 333 0.34 -6.86 23.30
CA ARG A 333 0.02 -7.72 24.44
C ARG A 333 -1.37 -7.36 24.94
N TYR A 334 -2.24 -8.36 25.01
CA TYR A 334 -3.57 -8.21 25.59
C TYR A 334 -3.96 -9.49 26.33
N GLU A 335 -4.77 -9.33 27.36
CA GLU A 335 -5.24 -10.43 28.20
C GLU A 335 -6.61 -10.88 27.69
N ILE A 336 -6.74 -12.16 27.32
CA ILE A 336 -8.03 -12.79 27.04
C ILE A 336 -8.28 -13.90 28.04
N ILE A 337 -9.55 -14.04 28.42
CA ILE A 337 -10.06 -15.10 29.25
C ILE A 337 -10.87 -16.04 28.36
N HIS A 338 -10.46 -17.30 28.27
CA HIS A 338 -11.23 -18.35 27.61
C HIS A 338 -11.73 -19.37 28.63
N ASN A 339 -13.03 -19.65 28.57
CA ASN A 339 -13.66 -20.73 29.33
C ASN A 339 -13.77 -21.97 28.44
N ILE A 340 -13.01 -23.02 28.76
CA ILE A 340 -12.91 -24.24 27.94
C ILE A 340 -13.56 -25.41 28.68
N LEU A 341 -14.55 -26.06 28.08
CA LEU A 341 -15.20 -27.23 28.69
C LEU A 341 -14.21 -28.40 28.84
N ARG A 342 -14.39 -29.21 29.88
CA ARG A 342 -13.48 -30.34 30.18
C ARG A 342 -13.22 -31.28 29.00
N HIS A 343 -14.23 -31.47 28.16
CA HIS A 343 -14.24 -32.43 27.05
C HIS A 343 -14.17 -31.78 25.67
N SER A 344 -13.92 -30.46 25.57
CA SER A 344 -13.73 -29.78 24.29
C SER A 344 -12.27 -29.79 23.84
N GLU A 345 -12.04 -29.46 22.58
CA GLU A 345 -10.70 -29.11 22.09
C GLU A 345 -10.18 -27.89 22.85
N TRP A 346 -8.88 -27.86 23.14
CA TRP A 346 -8.20 -26.72 23.76
C TRP A 346 -7.79 -25.72 22.68
N LYS A 347 -8.76 -25.26 21.91
CA LYS A 347 -8.61 -24.21 20.92
C LYS A 347 -9.46 -23.02 21.33
N ALA A 348 -8.89 -21.83 21.23
CA ALA A 348 -9.56 -20.58 21.49
C ALA A 348 -9.69 -19.81 20.16
N PRO A 349 -10.89 -19.70 19.59
CA PRO A 349 -11.09 -18.88 18.41
C PRO A 349 -10.93 -17.41 18.80
N ASP A 350 -10.20 -16.66 17.97
CA ASP A 350 -10.02 -15.22 18.06
C ASP A 350 -10.28 -14.61 16.67
N VAL A 351 -10.73 -13.35 16.67
CA VAL A 351 -11.13 -12.66 15.45
C VAL A 351 -10.44 -11.30 15.38
N ILE A 352 -9.80 -11.01 14.24
CA ILE A 352 -9.26 -9.69 13.93
C ILE A 352 -10.28 -8.94 13.09
N VAL A 353 -10.57 -7.72 13.52
CA VAL A 353 -11.38 -6.76 12.80
C VAL A 353 -10.54 -5.59 12.29
N ALA A 354 -10.96 -5.00 11.18
CA ALA A 354 -10.40 -3.76 10.66
C ALA A 354 -11.49 -2.70 10.56
N LYS A 355 -11.09 -1.45 10.81
CA LYS A 355 -11.94 -0.28 10.72
C LYS A 355 -11.24 0.81 9.92
N ASP A 356 -11.87 1.22 8.82
CA ASP A 356 -11.29 2.22 7.93
C ASP A 356 -11.49 3.65 8.43
N SER A 357 -12.56 3.95 9.17
CA SER A 357 -12.68 5.21 9.90
C SER A 357 -11.80 5.23 11.16
N GLU A 358 -11.67 6.41 11.76
CA GLU A 358 -10.89 6.57 13.00
C GLU A 358 -11.55 5.75 14.12
N ALA A 359 -10.74 4.90 14.77
CA ALA A 359 -11.22 4.07 15.87
C ALA A 359 -11.35 4.88 17.15
N SER A 360 -12.43 4.64 17.90
CA SER A 360 -12.60 5.22 19.22
C SER A 360 -11.63 4.59 20.22
N ALA A 361 -11.13 5.39 21.16
CA ALA A 361 -10.43 4.89 22.34
C ALA A 361 -11.37 4.13 23.30
N LYS A 362 -12.68 4.36 23.19
CA LYS A 362 -13.68 3.60 23.94
C LYS A 362 -13.96 2.27 23.25
N ILE A 363 -14.19 1.24 24.06
CA ILE A 363 -14.52 -0.10 23.60
C ILE A 363 -16.04 -0.17 23.37
N TYR A 364 -16.44 -0.61 22.18
CA TYR A 364 -17.83 -0.81 21.79
C TYR A 364 -18.02 -2.22 21.23
N PRO A 365 -19.23 -2.80 21.35
CA PRO A 365 -19.58 -4.02 20.63
C PRO A 365 -19.44 -3.84 19.11
N LEU A 366 -19.17 -4.92 18.38
CA LEU A 366 -19.14 -4.94 16.92
C LEU A 366 -20.44 -4.40 16.30
N THR A 367 -21.57 -4.63 16.96
CA THR A 367 -22.90 -4.19 16.51
C THR A 367 -23.21 -2.71 16.74
N HIS A 368 -22.30 -1.96 17.39
CA HIS A 368 -22.51 -0.55 17.71
C HIS A 368 -22.28 0.37 16.50
N GLU A 369 -22.95 1.53 16.44
CA GLU A 369 -22.83 2.49 15.34
C GLU A 369 -21.39 3.00 15.12
N GLU A 370 -20.63 3.14 16.21
CA GLU A 370 -19.19 3.49 16.20
C GLU A 370 -18.32 2.46 15.47
N ASN A 371 -18.82 1.24 15.26
CA ASN A 371 -18.15 0.14 14.58
C ASN A 371 -18.91 -0.28 13.30
N SER A 372 -19.78 0.58 12.77
CA SER A 372 -20.63 0.26 11.62
C SER A 372 -19.87 -0.03 10.32
N ASP A 373 -18.63 0.43 10.20
CA ASP A 373 -17.71 0.16 9.10
C ASP A 373 -16.60 -0.85 9.45
N CYS A 374 -16.73 -1.56 10.57
CA CYS A 374 -15.80 -2.63 10.92
C CYS A 374 -16.06 -3.89 10.08
N GLU A 375 -14.99 -4.50 9.59
CA GLU A 375 -15.02 -5.77 8.85
C GLU A 375 -14.16 -6.83 9.55
N VAL A 376 -14.62 -8.08 9.55
CA VAL A 376 -13.82 -9.22 10.00
C VAL A 376 -12.79 -9.55 8.93
N VAL A 377 -11.50 -9.54 9.31
CA VAL A 377 -10.37 -9.69 8.37
C VAL A 377 -9.64 -11.01 8.55
N ASP A 378 -9.71 -11.61 9.74
CA ASP A 378 -9.17 -12.94 9.99
C ASP A 378 -9.85 -13.60 11.19
N GLU A 379 -9.89 -14.92 11.16
CA GLU A 379 -10.35 -15.78 12.25
C GLU A 379 -9.30 -16.87 12.45
N PHE A 380 -8.84 -17.06 13.68
CA PHE A 380 -7.80 -18.03 13.97
C PHE A 380 -8.00 -18.71 15.31
N ASP A 381 -7.55 -19.97 15.41
CA ASP A 381 -7.58 -20.73 16.65
C ASP A 381 -6.21 -20.66 17.33
N ILE A 382 -6.20 -20.23 18.59
CA ILE A 382 -5.04 -20.36 19.47
C ILE A 382 -5.06 -21.77 20.07
N ASP A 383 -4.04 -22.58 19.80
CA ASP A 383 -3.87 -23.90 20.44
C ASP A 383 -3.37 -23.70 21.88
N LEU A 384 -4.24 -24.00 22.83
CA LEU A 384 -4.01 -23.88 24.27
C LEU A 384 -3.71 -25.23 24.93
N SER A 385 -3.57 -26.31 24.16
CA SER A 385 -3.40 -27.67 24.69
C SER A 385 -2.21 -27.80 25.64
N TYR A 386 -1.17 -26.99 25.44
CA TYR A 386 0.03 -26.96 26.29
C TYR A 386 -0.19 -26.37 27.69
N LEU A 387 -1.32 -25.68 27.92
CA LEU A 387 -1.70 -25.10 29.22
C LEU A 387 -2.55 -26.05 30.07
N LYS A 388 -3.01 -27.17 29.51
CA LYS A 388 -3.99 -28.06 30.14
C LYS A 388 -3.59 -28.55 31.53
N ASP A 389 -2.31 -28.87 31.71
CA ASP A 389 -1.78 -29.37 32.98
C ASP A 389 -1.47 -28.25 34.00
N GLN A 390 -1.53 -26.99 33.56
CA GLN A 390 -1.26 -25.80 34.37
C GLN A 390 -2.55 -25.14 34.87
N CYS A 391 -3.67 -25.37 34.19
CA CYS A 391 -4.95 -24.76 34.51
C CYS A 391 -5.77 -25.59 35.51
N LYS A 392 -6.42 -24.90 36.45
CA LYS A 392 -7.30 -25.54 37.44
C LYS A 392 -8.69 -25.79 36.84
N LEU A 393 -9.20 -27.01 37.02
CA LEU A 393 -10.56 -27.34 36.66
C LEU A 393 -11.55 -26.76 37.68
N THR A 394 -12.53 -26.01 37.19
CA THR A 394 -13.57 -25.31 37.95
C THR A 394 -14.94 -25.90 37.65
N ARG A 395 -15.84 -25.87 38.64
CA ARG A 395 -17.23 -26.29 38.47
C ARG A 395 -18.14 -25.06 38.41
N ALA A 396 -18.90 -24.96 37.33
CA ALA A 396 -19.85 -23.87 37.12
C ALA A 396 -20.96 -23.88 38.19
N PRO A 397 -21.24 -22.75 38.86
CA PRO A 397 -22.17 -22.71 39.99
C PRO A 397 -23.61 -23.12 39.65
N LYS A 398 -24.06 -22.86 38.42
CA LYS A 398 -25.46 -23.13 37.99
C LYS A 398 -25.60 -24.34 37.09
N SER A 399 -24.80 -24.45 36.04
CA SER A 399 -24.88 -25.57 35.09
C SER A 399 -24.26 -26.86 35.66
N GLY A 400 -23.36 -26.74 36.64
CA GLY A 400 -22.60 -27.88 37.18
C GLY A 400 -21.52 -28.40 36.23
N SER A 401 -21.38 -27.79 35.05
CA SER A 401 -20.36 -28.10 34.05
C SER A 401 -18.96 -27.92 34.62
N MET A 402 -18.03 -28.79 34.21
CA MET A 402 -16.62 -28.66 34.54
C MET A 402 -15.90 -27.96 33.39
N PHE A 403 -15.19 -26.87 33.70
CA PHE A 403 -14.49 -26.06 32.71
C PHE A 403 -13.15 -25.56 33.26
N TYR A 404 -12.28 -25.11 32.37
CA TYR A 404 -11.03 -24.44 32.68
C TYR A 404 -11.16 -22.97 32.34
N GLU A 405 -10.82 -22.09 33.28
CA GLU A 405 -10.61 -20.67 32.99
C GLU A 405 -9.15 -20.51 32.62
N VAL A 406 -8.89 -20.11 31.37
CA VAL A 406 -7.55 -19.93 30.83
C VAL A 406 -7.36 -18.44 30.55
N LYS A 407 -6.49 -17.80 31.32
CA LYS A 407 -6.07 -16.42 31.06
C LYS A 407 -4.76 -16.44 30.31
N ILE A 408 -4.75 -15.90 29.10
CA ILE A 408 -3.55 -15.83 28.27
C ILE A 408 -3.21 -14.38 27.98
N LEU A 409 -1.91 -14.10 28.03
CA LEU A 409 -1.36 -12.89 27.44
C LEU A 409 -1.00 -13.22 26.00
N VAL A 410 -1.85 -12.83 25.06
CA VAL A 410 -1.57 -13.07 23.65
C VAL A 410 -0.55 -12.05 23.18
N LYS A 411 0.47 -12.55 22.48
CA LYS A 411 1.52 -11.75 21.86
C LYS A 411 1.30 -11.79 20.34
N VAL A 412 0.69 -10.77 19.77
CA VAL A 412 0.48 -10.67 18.31
C VAL A 412 1.66 -9.93 17.69
N SER A 413 2.44 -10.62 16.84
CA SER A 413 3.59 -10.10 16.08
C SER A 413 3.32 -10.03 14.58
#